data_AF-A0A1V1PU05-F1
#
_entry.id   AF-A0A1V1PU05-F1
#
_cell.length_a   1.000
_cell.length_b   1.000
_cell.length_c   1.000
_cell.angle_alpha   90.00
_cell.angle_beta   90.00
_cell.angle_gamma   90.00
#
_symmetry.space_group_name_H-M   'P 1'
#
loop_
_entity.id
_entity.type
_entity.pdbx_description
1 polymer ?
#
loop_
_entity_poly.entity_id
_entity_poly.type
_entity_poly.pdbx_seq_one_letter_code
_entity_poly.pdbx_strand_id
1 'polypeptide(L)'
;MLRIFDRVCVALLALFSAGHGIVGTLMSSPLDQQITLWSFSGSIAAWLIAALNWMRGSRQGDQVLAFWALVGALSWIGLMIWLMPIADMWADIRPWLFIAVCAVLAFNSLRELTASSPNRPSERL
;
A
#
# COMPACT_ATOMS: atom_id res chain seq x y z
N MET A 1 -5.10 -17.57 8.87
CA MET A 1 -5.82 -17.07 7.67
C MET A 1 -5.52 -15.61 7.37
N LEU A 2 -5.77 -14.65 8.28
CA LEU A 2 -5.51 -13.21 8.03
C LEU A 2 -4.07 -12.86 7.63
N ARG A 3 -3.06 -13.53 8.21
CA ARG A 3 -1.64 -13.32 7.83
C ARG A 3 -1.35 -13.71 6.37
N ILE A 4 -2.06 -14.69 5.81
CA ILE A 4 -1.87 -15.13 4.42
C ILE A 4 -2.44 -14.07 3.49
N PHE A 5 -3.68 -13.60 3.76
CA PHE A 5 -4.29 -12.51 3.00
C PHE A 5 -3.43 -11.25 3.00
N ASP A 6 -2.88 -10.89 4.16
CA ASP A 6 -1.98 -9.75 4.30
C ASP A 6 -0.73 -9.87 3.41
N ARG A 7 -0.07 -11.04 3.43
CA ARG A 7 1.09 -11.31 2.57
C ARG A 7 0.74 -11.32 1.09
N VAL A 8 -0.42 -11.86 0.73
CA VAL A 8 -0.92 -11.83 -0.65
C VAL A 8 -1.15 -10.39 -1.10
N CYS A 9 -1.78 -9.55 -0.28
CA CYS A 9 -1.98 -8.13 -0.58
C CYS A 9 -0.65 -7.37 -0.73
N VAL A 10 0.34 -7.64 0.13
CA VAL A 10 1.68 -7.06 -0.02
C VAL A 10 2.33 -7.48 -1.33
N ALA A 11 2.29 -8.78 -1.67
CA ALA A 11 2.84 -9.29 -2.91
C ALA A 11 2.12 -8.69 -4.14
N LEU A 12 0.79 -8.59 -4.10
CA LEU A 12 0.00 -7.96 -5.17
C LEU A 12 0.37 -6.48 -5.32
N LEU A 13 0.52 -5.72 -4.23
CA LEU A 13 0.93 -4.31 -4.30
C LEU A 13 2.31 -4.18 -4.96
N ALA A 14 3.26 -5.04 -4.59
CA ALA A 14 4.60 -5.06 -5.19
C ALA A 14 4.57 -5.44 -6.68
N LEU A 15 3.75 -6.42 -7.06
CA LEU A 15 3.60 -6.85 -8.45
C LEU A 15 2.91 -5.80 -9.32
N PHE A 16 1.83 -5.16 -8.83
CA PHE A 16 1.13 -4.11 -9.57
C PHE A 16 2.03 -2.89 -9.77
N SER A 17 2.81 -2.50 -8.76
CA SER A 17 3.74 -1.38 -8.87
C SER A 17 4.94 -1.68 -9.79
N ALA A 18 5.46 -2.91 -9.76
CA ALA A 18 6.47 -3.37 -10.71
C ALA A 18 5.92 -3.39 -12.14
N GLY A 19 4.71 -3.93 -12.33
CA GLY A 19 4.00 -3.95 -13.60
C GLY A 19 3.76 -2.54 -14.14
N HIS A 20 3.36 -1.59 -13.30
CA HIS A 20 3.18 -0.20 -13.71
C HIS A 20 4.50 0.44 -14.19
N GLY A 21 5.57 0.36 -13.40
CA GLY A 21 6.82 1.06 -13.71
C GLY A 21 7.60 0.42 -14.85
N ILE A 22 7.75 -0.91 -14.80
CA ILE A 22 8.57 -1.65 -15.78
C ILE A 22 7.79 -1.88 -17.07
N VAL A 23 6.62 -2.52 -16.99
CA VAL A 23 5.87 -2.91 -18.20
C VAL A 23 5.04 -1.73 -18.71
N GLY A 24 4.35 -1.04 -17.80
CA GLY A 24 3.47 0.06 -18.16
C GLY A 24 4.22 1.27 -18.70
N THR A 25 5.35 1.64 -18.09
CA THR A 25 6.01 2.92 -18.37
C THR A 25 7.26 2.77 -19.22
N LEU A 26 8.24 1.92 -18.87
CA LEU A 26 9.46 1.78 -19.71
C LEU A 26 9.17 1.30 -21.13
N MET A 27 8.13 0.48 -21.32
CA MET A 27 7.81 -0.07 -22.64
C MET A 27 6.93 0.85 -23.47
N SER A 28 6.33 1.89 -22.87
CA SER A 28 5.35 2.75 -23.56
C SER A 28 5.78 4.20 -23.68
N SER A 29 6.73 4.66 -22.87
CA SER A 29 7.07 6.07 -22.72
C SER A 29 8.59 6.29 -22.82
N PRO A 30 9.06 7.29 -23.57
CA PRO A 30 10.46 7.70 -23.57
C PRO A 30 10.96 8.11 -22.18
N LEU A 31 12.25 7.89 -21.91
CA LEU A 31 12.86 8.14 -20.59
C LEU A 31 12.95 9.63 -20.21
N ASP A 32 12.93 10.53 -21.19
CA ASP A 32 13.02 11.98 -21.01
C ASP A 32 11.68 12.64 -20.69
N GLN A 33 10.57 11.89 -20.79
CA GLN A 33 9.25 12.42 -20.47
C GLN A 33 9.00 12.49 -18.96
N GLN A 34 8.38 13.60 -18.53
CA GLN A 34 7.99 13.79 -17.13
C GLN A 34 7.10 12.65 -16.60
N ILE A 35 6.24 12.08 -17.45
CA ILE A 35 5.36 10.97 -17.05
C ILE A 35 6.16 9.73 -16.60
N THR A 36 7.33 9.51 -17.19
CA THR A 36 8.23 8.42 -16.82
C THR A 36 8.77 8.62 -15.41
N LEU A 37 9.23 9.84 -15.09
CA LEU A 37 9.68 10.18 -13.73
C LEU A 37 8.56 10.01 -12.69
N TRP A 38 7.37 10.52 -12.99
CA TRP A 38 6.20 10.41 -12.09
C TRP A 38 5.81 8.96 -11.85
N SER A 39 5.74 8.16 -12.91
CA SER A 39 5.38 6.75 -12.80
C SER A 39 6.41 5.96 -12.01
N PHE A 40 7.71 6.16 -12.24
CA PHE A 40 8.75 5.49 -11.47
C PHE A 40 8.75 5.89 -9.99
N SER A 41 8.58 7.19 -9.72
CA SER A 41 8.45 7.69 -8.34
C SER A 41 7.26 7.03 -7.64
N GLY A 42 6.13 6.90 -8.34
CA GLY A 42 4.96 6.18 -7.86
C GLY A 42 5.24 4.69 -7.59
N SER A 43 5.87 3.99 -8.52
CA SER A 43 6.24 2.58 -8.33
C SER A 43 7.15 2.36 -7.13
N ILE A 44 8.15 3.21 -6.94
CA ILE A 44 9.05 3.16 -5.78
C ILE A 44 8.26 3.41 -4.49
N ALA A 45 7.40 4.42 -4.45
CA ALA A 45 6.56 4.71 -3.29
C ALA A 45 5.67 3.51 -2.92
N ALA A 46 5.03 2.87 -3.91
CA ALA A 46 4.23 1.67 -3.68
C ALA A 46 5.07 0.48 -3.17
N TRP A 47 6.31 0.31 -3.65
CA TRP A 47 7.24 -0.70 -3.10
C TRP A 47 7.63 -0.42 -1.66
N LEU A 48 7.86 0.84 -1.28
CA LEU A 48 8.14 1.21 0.11
C LEU A 48 6.93 0.91 1.00
N ILE A 49 5.71 1.19 0.55
CA ILE A 49 4.48 0.86 1.28
C ILE A 49 4.32 -0.66 1.42
N ALA A 50 4.61 -1.42 0.37
CA ALA A 50 4.62 -2.88 0.42
C ALA A 50 5.65 -3.39 1.43
N ALA A 51 6.86 -2.83 1.44
CA ALA A 51 7.91 -3.20 2.38
C ALA A 51 7.53 -2.88 3.84
N LEU A 52 6.94 -1.70 4.11
CA LEU A 52 6.43 -1.35 5.43
C LEU A 52 5.37 -2.36 5.91
N ASN A 53 4.42 -2.73 5.04
CA ASN A 53 3.39 -3.72 5.38
C ASN A 53 3.95 -5.13 5.54
N TRP A 54 4.98 -5.51 4.78
CA TRP A 54 5.69 -6.78 4.97
C TRP A 54 6.37 -6.85 6.35
N MET A 55 7.09 -5.78 6.72
CA MET A 55 7.76 -5.69 8.01
C MET A 55 6.74 -5.70 9.15
N ARG A 56 5.63 -4.96 9.02
CA ARG A 56 4.52 -4.97 9.98
C ARG A 56 4.00 -6.39 10.20
N GLY A 57 3.70 -7.11 9.13
CA GLY A 57 3.21 -8.49 9.21
C GLY A 57 4.19 -9.47 9.89
N SER A 58 5.50 -9.14 9.90
CA SER A 58 6.56 -9.94 10.53
C SER A 58 6.85 -9.55 11.98
N ARG A 59 6.58 -8.30 12.38
CA ARG A 59 6.85 -7.75 13.72
C ARG A 59 5.55 -7.38 14.42
N GLN A 60 4.76 -8.39 14.78
CA GLN A 60 3.45 -8.15 15.39
C GLN A 60 3.55 -7.41 16.73
N GLY A 61 2.68 -6.42 16.93
CA GLY A 61 2.64 -5.60 18.14
C GLY A 61 3.49 -4.33 18.08
N ASP A 62 4.28 -4.13 17.02
CA ASP A 62 5.03 -2.90 16.78
C ASP A 62 4.09 -1.77 16.30
N GLN A 63 3.58 -0.99 17.25
CA GLN A 63 2.57 0.06 17.00
C GLN A 63 3.07 1.15 16.04
N VAL A 64 4.36 1.49 16.14
CA VAL A 64 4.96 2.52 15.27
C VAL A 64 4.95 2.02 13.83
N LEU A 65 5.34 0.77 13.61
CA LEU A 65 5.34 0.17 12.30
C LEU A 65 3.92 -0.02 11.74
N ALA A 66 2.96 -0.39 12.59
CA ALA A 66 1.55 -0.48 12.21
C ALA A 66 0.97 0.88 11.80
N PHE A 67 1.33 1.95 12.52
CA PHE A 67 0.93 3.31 12.16
C PHE A 67 1.49 3.76 10.81
N TRP A 68 2.78 3.57 10.56
CA TRP A 68 3.38 3.97 9.28
C TRP A 68 2.86 3.14 8.10
N ALA A 69 2.62 1.84 8.30
CA ALA A 69 1.99 0.99 7.30
C ALA A 69 0.56 1.45 6.96
N LEU A 70 -0.21 1.88 7.98
CA LEU A 70 -1.54 2.45 7.81
C LEU A 70 -1.50 3.77 7.03
N VAL A 71 -0.64 4.71 7.45
CA VAL A 71 -0.48 6.01 6.79
C VAL A 71 -0.10 5.83 5.33
N GLY A 72 0.90 4.99 5.05
CA GLY A 72 1.32 4.70 3.67
C GLY A 72 0.19 4.14 2.81
N ALA A 73 -0.58 3.17 3.33
CA ALA A 73 -1.71 2.59 2.61
C ALA A 73 -2.82 3.61 2.34
N LEU A 74 -3.19 4.43 3.33
CA LEU A 74 -4.22 5.48 3.18
C LEU A 74 -3.78 6.60 2.23
N SER A 75 -2.51 7.03 2.30
CA SER A 75 -1.95 8.02 1.39
C SER A 75 -2.00 7.53 -0.06
N TRP A 76 -1.72 6.24 -0.29
CA TRP A 76 -1.80 5.66 -1.63
C TRP A 76 -3.23 5.60 -2.16
N ILE A 77 -4.20 5.23 -1.31
CA ILE A 77 -5.63 5.28 -1.65
C ILE A 77 -6.02 6.71 -2.04
N GLY A 78 -5.66 7.69 -1.22
CA GLY A 78 -5.94 9.10 -1.48
C GLY A 78 -5.33 9.57 -2.82
N LEU A 79 -4.09 9.18 -3.10
CA LEU A 79 -3.42 9.49 -4.37
C LEU A 79 -4.16 8.89 -5.57
N MET A 80 -4.55 7.60 -5.50
CA MET A 80 -5.29 6.94 -6.59
C MET A 80 -6.65 7.62 -6.84
N ILE A 81 -7.40 7.93 -5.78
CA ILE A 81 -8.70 8.62 -5.89
C ILE A 81 -8.52 10.02 -6.49
N TRP A 82 -7.47 10.74 -6.09
CA TRP A 82 -7.19 12.08 -6.60
C TRP A 82 -6.79 12.07 -8.09
N LEU A 83 -6.09 11.03 -8.55
CA LEU A 83 -5.69 10.90 -9.96
C LEU A 83 -6.82 10.46 -10.89
N MET A 84 -7.81 9.71 -10.40
CA MET A 84 -8.95 9.21 -11.19
C MET A 84 -9.67 10.29 -12.03
N PRO A 85 -10.10 11.44 -11.47
CA PRO A 85 -10.77 12.48 -12.25
C PRO A 85 -9.82 13.24 -13.19
N ILE A 86 -8.53 13.33 -12.87
CA ILE A 86 -7.55 14.08 -13.67
C ILE A 86 -7.26 13.37 -14.99
N ALA A 87 -7.24 12.04 -14.97
CA ALA A 87 -6.89 11.21 -16.12
C ALA A 87 -8.09 10.48 -16.75
N ASP A 88 -9.33 10.85 -16.35
CA ASP A 88 -10.59 10.21 -16.76
C ASP A 88 -10.57 8.67 -16.59
N MET A 89 -9.97 8.21 -15.48
CA MET A 89 -9.66 6.80 -15.22
C MET A 89 -10.77 6.09 -14.42
N TRP A 90 -11.98 6.62 -14.35
CA TRP A 90 -13.05 6.01 -13.55
C TRP A 90 -13.44 4.60 -14.01
N ALA A 91 -13.40 4.35 -15.32
CA ALA A 91 -13.65 3.05 -15.92
C ALA A 91 -12.39 2.15 -15.97
N ASP A 92 -11.23 2.68 -15.60
CA ASP A 92 -9.99 1.93 -15.59
C ASP A 92 -9.88 1.10 -14.31
N ILE A 93 -9.78 -0.22 -14.46
CA ILE A 93 -9.68 -1.14 -13.32
C ILE A 93 -8.38 -0.99 -12.53
N ARG A 94 -7.31 -0.43 -13.12
CA ARG A 94 -5.96 -0.41 -12.52
C ARG A 94 -5.92 0.36 -11.19
N PRO A 95 -6.38 1.63 -11.09
CA PRO A 95 -6.36 2.35 -9.82
C PRO A 95 -7.28 1.69 -8.77
N TRP A 96 -8.39 1.08 -9.19
CA TRP A 96 -9.28 0.33 -8.30
C TRP A 96 -8.60 -0.88 -7.65
N LEU A 97 -7.75 -1.61 -8.39
CA LEU A 97 -6.96 -2.70 -7.82
C LEU A 97 -5.99 -2.22 -6.73
N PHE A 98 -5.31 -1.09 -6.96
CA PHE A 98 -4.45 -0.49 -5.94
C PHE A 98 -5.25 -0.06 -4.71
N ILE A 99 -6.40 0.58 -4.90
CA ILE A 99 -7.28 0.99 -3.80
C ILE A 99 -7.73 -0.22 -2.99
N ALA A 100 -8.21 -1.28 -3.66
CA ALA A 100 -8.70 -2.48 -2.99
C ALA A 100 -7.60 -3.17 -2.16
N VAL A 101 -6.40 -3.33 -2.72
CA VAL A 101 -5.26 -3.92 -2.02
C VAL A 101 -4.83 -3.07 -0.83
N CYS A 102 -4.68 -1.76 -1.02
CA CYS A 102 -4.31 -0.85 0.07
C CYS A 102 -5.39 -0.75 1.14
N ALA A 103 -6.68 -0.89 0.80
CA ALA A 103 -7.77 -0.89 1.78
C ALA A 103 -7.68 -2.10 2.73
N VAL A 104 -7.33 -3.28 2.20
CA VAL A 104 -7.11 -4.48 3.03
C VAL A 104 -5.89 -4.29 3.94
N LEU A 105 -4.78 -3.74 3.41
CA LEU A 105 -3.57 -3.47 4.20
C LEU A 105 -3.82 -2.42 5.29
N ALA A 106 -4.57 -1.36 4.98
CA ALA A 106 -4.99 -0.34 5.93
C ALA A 106 -5.88 -0.94 7.02
N PHE A 107 -6.86 -1.76 6.66
CA PHE A 107 -7.71 -2.45 7.62
C PHE A 107 -6.91 -3.33 8.59
N ASN A 108 -5.95 -4.11 8.08
CA ASN A 108 -5.10 -4.96 8.91
C ASN A 108 -4.22 -4.13 9.86
N SER A 109 -3.67 -3.02 9.38
CA SER A 109 -2.85 -2.11 10.17
C SER A 109 -3.66 -1.41 11.27
N LEU A 110 -4.87 -0.94 10.94
CA LEU A 110 -5.80 -0.34 11.90
C LEU A 110 -6.25 -1.34 12.98
N ARG A 111 -6.51 -2.58 12.59
CA ARG A 111 -6.86 -3.65 13.52
C ARG A 111 -5.72 -3.94 14.51
N GLU A 112 -4.48 -3.90 14.04
CA GLU A 112 -3.31 -4.10 14.91
C GLU A 112 -3.11 -2.96 15.91
N LEU A 113 -3.36 -1.72 15.49
CA LEU A 113 -3.35 -0.55 16.38
C LEU A 113 -4.44 -0.64 17.46
N THR A 114 -5.65 -1.03 17.07
CA THR A 114 -6.79 -1.10 18.01
C THR A 114 -6.72 -2.31 18.94
N ALA A 115 -6.17 -3.44 18.49
CA ALA A 115 -5.98 -4.64 19.32
C ALA A 115 -4.94 -4.47 20.44
N SER A 116 -4.12 -3.42 20.38
CA SER A 116 -3.03 -3.16 21.33
C SER A 116 -3.37 -2.05 22.34
N SER A 117 -4.65 -1.64 22.41
CA SER A 117 -5.12 -0.61 23.34
C SER A 117 -4.97 -1.03 24.82
N PRO A 118 -4.63 -0.11 25.75
CA PRO A 118 -4.06 -0.40 27.07
C PRO A 118 -5.00 -1.03 28.11
N ASN A 119 -6.26 -1.31 27.78
CA ASN A 119 -7.26 -1.83 28.72
C ASN A 119 -7.11 -3.33 29.04
N ARG A 120 -5.89 -3.87 29.00
CA ARG A 120 -5.60 -5.09 29.76
C ARG A 120 -5.25 -4.66 31.17
N PRO A 121 -6.10 -4.94 32.18
CA PRO A 121 -5.70 -4.79 33.57
C PRO A 121 -4.37 -5.49 33.70
N SER A 122 -3.36 -4.75 34.15
CA SER A 122 -2.07 -5.32 34.43
C SER A 122 -2.27 -6.38 35.51
N GLU A 123 -2.34 -7.65 35.10
CA GLU A 123 -1.96 -8.79 35.93
C GLU A 123 -0.46 -8.61 36.23
N ARG A 124 -0.16 -7.64 37.10
CA ARG A 124 1.08 -7.58 37.84
C ARG A 124 0.78 -8.23 39.18
N LEU A 125 1.22 -9.48 39.25
CA LEU A 125 1.52 -10.23 40.46
C LEU A 125 2.24 -9.36 41.51
#